data_AF-A0A1I8PZC0-F1
#
_entry.id   AF-A0A1I8PZC0-F1
#
_cell.length_a   1.000
_cell.length_b   1.000
_cell.length_c   1.000
_cell.angle_alpha   90.00
_cell.angle_beta   90.00
_cell.angle_gamma   90.00
#
_symmetry.space_group_name_H-M   'P 1'
#
loop_
_entity.id
_entity.type
_entity.pdbx_description
1 polymer ?
#
loop_
_entity_poly.entity_id
_entity_poly.type
_entity_poly.pdbx_seq_one_letter_code
_entity_poly.pdbx_strand_id
1 'polypeptide(L)'
;MSEIKTTRIKITFDKEELKNRVNKFTYREARRHAGDIYKALEQELLEDGCVISAKYFDRLAAKENDYFKNNVIRERVKDCPDLLMCLYDNCKMAEQKAMLQQSEGMAVTFSLLLQIVCLMDQPQHASKFNWLRQDIYEIVTKICDKLGEGKSNVDKCIAQIYFKYANLLSSETQTMPESFQYYEKAFAMALPNKWLIDTMSPDTGNSLNLLHTLIADHYVSALLNFGKTIATNNYLQAVALGHKAVCVLTRVGRNVRNLHQFVDAQLHMAEFYAKGKDYNMVFSLLANIDGDMVKVDKQHYGKLALRLCLNKGICCSNLGLRSNALTNFKQAVNLSQQLNLKTHEANAHMNIGQWYLQEGGKERILAKAAFVKSMQLYESLGDAKNRQKCKFFLAQATSASVFPLFMDMIKTSESEGNFFKLRRWNDQLKPFWLQEPVEEKQKNDIENLLEEYSNKPENKDLLRILQN
;
A
#
# COMPACT_ATOMS: atom_id res chain seq x y z
N MET A 1 -27.59 -0.50 85.00
CA MET A 1 -26.35 0.27 85.25
C MET A 1 -25.46 0.09 84.05
N SER A 2 -25.52 1.06 83.14
CA SER A 2 -24.81 1.14 81.88
C SER A 2 -23.64 2.10 82.05
N GLU A 3 -22.40 1.63 81.98
CA GLU A 3 -21.25 2.51 81.80
C GLU A 3 -20.44 2.02 80.60
N ILE A 4 -20.82 2.56 79.44
CA ILE A 4 -20.04 2.52 78.21
C ILE A 4 -18.78 3.35 78.49
N LYS A 5 -17.66 2.68 78.77
CA LYS A 5 -16.34 3.33 78.74
C LYS A 5 -16.01 3.65 77.29
N THR A 6 -16.37 4.86 76.86
CA THR A 6 -15.86 5.48 75.65
C THR A 6 -14.34 5.61 75.78
N THR A 7 -13.61 4.64 75.24
CA THR A 7 -12.18 4.77 74.94
C THR A 7 -12.03 5.85 73.87
N ARG A 8 -11.83 7.10 74.31
CA ARG A 8 -11.33 8.16 73.44
C ARG A 8 -9.96 7.71 72.94
N ILE A 9 -9.92 7.21 71.69
CA ILE A 9 -8.68 7.05 70.95
C ILE A 9 -8.07 8.45 70.87
N LYS A 10 -7.06 8.72 71.70
CA LYS A 10 -6.20 9.89 71.52
C LYS A 10 -5.45 9.67 70.22
N ILE A 11 -5.94 10.25 69.13
CA ILE A 11 -5.17 10.37 67.90
C ILE A 11 -4.08 11.39 68.21
N THR A 12 -2.93 10.91 68.68
CA THR A 12 -1.72 11.72 68.78
C THR A 12 -1.22 11.94 67.36
N PHE A 13 -1.44 13.14 66.84
CA PHE A 13 -0.85 13.60 65.59
C PHE A 13 0.66 13.74 65.79
N ASP A 14 1.40 12.68 65.49
CA ASP A 14 2.85 12.74 65.48
C ASP A 14 3.31 13.49 64.22
N LYS A 15 3.66 14.77 64.42
CA LYS A 15 4.00 15.71 63.34
C LYS A 15 5.26 15.28 62.60
N GLU A 16 6.12 14.48 63.24
CA GLU A 16 7.34 13.94 62.63
C GLU A 16 7.05 12.71 61.76
N GLU A 17 6.11 11.86 62.19
CA GLU A 17 5.66 10.71 61.38
C GLU A 17 4.92 11.19 60.11
N LEU A 18 4.11 12.24 60.22
CA LEU A 18 3.49 12.90 59.06
C LEU A 18 4.52 13.58 58.16
N LYS A 19 5.53 14.26 58.71
CA LYS A 19 6.62 14.85 57.92
C LYS A 19 7.46 13.81 57.18
N ASN A 20 7.61 12.60 57.73
CA ASN A 20 8.29 11.49 57.07
C ASN A 20 7.41 10.80 56.01
N ARG A 21 6.07 10.90 56.13
CA ARG A 21 5.10 10.43 55.13
C ARG A 21 4.85 11.44 54.00
N VAL A 22 5.13 12.73 54.21
CA VAL A 22 5.04 13.76 53.17
C VAL A 22 6.30 13.67 52.30
N ASN A 23 6.12 13.22 51.06
CA ASN A 23 7.18 13.23 50.05
C ASN A 23 7.81 14.62 49.99
N LYS A 24 9.11 14.71 50.27
CA LYS A 24 9.89 15.95 50.13
C LYS A 24 10.07 16.24 48.65
N PHE A 25 9.06 16.84 48.03
CA PHE A 25 9.18 17.33 46.66
C PHE A 25 10.19 18.46 46.58
N THR A 26 11.04 18.44 45.56
CA THR A 26 11.74 19.64 45.14
C THR A 26 10.73 20.69 44.67
N TYR A 27 11.09 21.97 44.70
CA TYR A 27 10.19 23.05 44.25
C TYR A 27 9.69 22.82 42.80
N ARG A 28 10.52 22.23 41.94
CA ARG A 28 10.14 21.84 40.56
C ARG A 28 9.12 20.71 40.53
N GLU A 29 9.35 19.63 41.28
CA GLU A 29 8.38 18.51 41.36
C GLU A 29 7.04 18.95 41.95
N ALA A 30 7.06 19.80 43.00
CA ALA A 30 5.85 20.36 43.58
C ALA A 30 5.05 21.19 42.55
N ARG A 31 5.75 21.95 41.70
CA ARG A 31 5.12 22.73 40.60
C ARG A 31 4.45 21.84 39.56
N ARG A 32 5.08 20.73 39.19
CA ARG A 32 4.54 19.74 38.24
C ARG A 32 3.28 19.04 38.78
N HIS A 33 3.19 18.82 40.09
CA HIS A 33 2.03 18.20 40.73
C HIS A 33 0.88 19.15 41.06
N ALA A 34 1.17 20.42 41.35
CA ALA A 34 0.18 21.40 41.77
C ALA A 34 -0.54 22.12 40.59
N GLY A 35 0.10 22.19 39.42
CA GLY A 35 -0.38 22.97 38.27
C GLY A 35 -0.57 22.15 36.98
N ASP A 36 -0.82 22.86 35.89
CA ASP A 36 -0.80 22.27 34.54
C ASP A 36 0.62 21.84 34.18
N ILE A 37 0.81 20.53 33.97
CA ILE A 37 2.14 19.94 33.74
C ILE A 37 2.84 20.56 32.54
N TYR A 38 2.12 20.91 31.48
CA TYR A 38 2.74 21.53 30.29
C TYR A 38 3.32 22.90 30.59
N LYS A 39 2.58 23.75 31.32
CA LYS A 39 3.05 25.08 31.72
C LYS A 39 4.20 25.01 32.70
N ALA A 40 4.17 24.03 33.61
CA ALA A 40 5.26 23.79 34.55
C ALA A 40 6.56 23.42 33.81
N LEU A 41 6.49 22.48 32.86
CA LEU A 41 7.63 22.07 32.05
C LEU A 41 8.14 23.17 31.12
N GLU A 42 7.25 23.94 30.50
CA GLU A 42 7.62 25.11 29.68
C GLU A 42 8.43 26.13 30.50
N GLN A 43 7.95 26.48 31.69
CA GLN A 43 8.64 27.43 32.56
C GLN A 43 10.01 26.90 33.01
N GLU A 44 10.13 25.62 33.30
CA GLU A 44 11.43 25.01 33.62
C GLU A 44 12.41 25.05 32.43
N LEU A 45 11.95 24.85 31.19
CA LEU A 45 12.80 24.99 30.01
C LEU A 45 13.30 26.43 29.86
N LEU A 46 12.44 27.42 30.10
CA LEU A 46 12.82 28.83 30.06
C LEU A 46 13.83 29.19 31.16
N GLU A 47 13.64 28.68 32.38
CA GLU A 47 14.60 28.84 33.49
C GLU A 47 15.97 28.23 33.14
N ASP A 48 15.98 27.11 32.43
CA ASP A 48 17.20 26.40 32.01
C ASP A 48 17.81 26.96 30.69
N GLY A 49 17.23 28.03 30.13
CA GLY A 49 17.70 28.73 28.93
C GLY A 49 17.26 28.11 27.59
N CYS A 50 16.43 27.06 27.60
CA CYS A 50 15.98 26.32 26.43
C CYS A 50 14.74 26.93 25.77
N VAL A 51 14.90 28.11 25.15
CA VAL A 51 13.80 28.89 24.58
C VAL A 51 13.16 28.22 23.35
N ILE A 52 13.94 27.51 22.53
CA ILE A 52 13.41 26.87 21.31
C ILE A 52 12.52 25.69 21.68
N SER A 53 12.98 24.84 22.59
CA SER A 53 12.22 23.69 23.08
C SER A 53 10.94 24.14 23.75
N ALA A 54 10.99 25.19 24.60
CA ALA A 54 9.80 25.75 25.25
C ALA A 54 8.72 26.17 24.24
N LYS A 55 9.10 26.86 23.15
CA LYS A 55 8.17 27.28 22.09
C LYS A 55 7.52 26.10 21.36
N TYR A 56 8.26 25.03 21.09
CA TYR A 56 7.68 23.85 20.46
C TYR A 56 6.77 23.07 21.43
N PHE A 57 7.14 22.99 22.71
CA PHE A 57 6.31 22.38 23.76
C PHE A 57 4.97 23.10 23.91
N ASP A 58 4.95 24.44 23.98
CA ASP A 58 3.72 25.22 24.06
C ASP A 58 2.81 24.97 22.84
N ARG A 59 3.38 25.01 21.62
CA ARG A 59 2.62 24.72 20.39
C ARG A 59 2.03 23.31 20.35
N LEU A 60 2.80 22.30 20.73
CA LEU A 60 2.34 20.91 20.74
C LEU A 60 1.29 20.67 21.83
N ALA A 61 1.45 21.28 23.02
CA ALA A 61 0.47 21.22 24.09
C ALA A 61 -0.86 21.91 23.70
N ALA A 62 -0.80 23.07 23.04
CA ALA A 62 -1.98 23.74 22.52
C ALA A 62 -2.71 22.87 21.49
N LYS A 63 -1.97 22.30 20.53
CA LYS A 63 -2.52 21.41 19.49
C LYS A 63 -3.17 20.16 20.08
N GLU A 64 -2.54 19.53 21.07
CA GLU A 64 -3.12 18.38 21.77
C GLU A 64 -4.45 18.74 22.44
N ASN A 65 -4.49 19.85 23.17
CA ASN A 65 -5.70 20.31 23.84
C ASN A 65 -6.85 20.57 22.85
N ASP A 66 -6.55 21.13 21.68
CA ASP A 66 -7.54 21.37 20.64
C ASP A 66 -8.02 20.06 19.99
N TYR A 67 -7.12 19.13 19.71
CA TYR A 67 -7.48 17.81 19.20
C TYR A 67 -8.32 17.00 20.18
N PHE A 68 -8.03 17.12 21.48
CA PHE A 68 -8.82 16.48 22.52
C PHE A 68 -10.21 17.10 22.64
N LYS A 69 -10.32 18.43 22.67
CA LYS A 69 -11.61 19.14 22.69
C LYS A 69 -12.48 18.82 21.48
N ASN A 70 -11.86 18.66 20.32
CA ASN A 70 -12.54 18.32 19.06
C ASN A 70 -12.75 16.80 18.86
N ASN A 71 -12.45 15.97 19.87
CA ASN A 71 -12.56 14.50 19.82
C ASN A 71 -11.77 13.83 18.68
N VAL A 72 -10.72 14.46 18.18
CA VAL A 72 -9.79 13.89 17.19
C VAL A 72 -8.90 12.82 17.83
N ILE A 73 -8.52 13.06 19.09
CA ILE A 73 -7.71 12.13 19.90
C ILE A 73 -8.47 11.71 21.15
N ARG A 74 -8.22 10.48 21.61
CA ARG A 74 -8.82 9.93 22.85
C ARG A 74 -7.83 9.88 24.01
N GLU A 75 -6.55 9.69 23.70
CA GLU A 75 -5.47 9.59 24.69
C GLU A 75 -4.59 10.83 24.59
N ARG A 76 -4.07 11.30 25.73
CA ARG A 76 -3.17 12.45 25.80
C ARG A 76 -1.80 12.02 26.31
N VAL A 77 -0.79 12.71 25.83
CA VAL A 77 0.61 12.51 26.19
C VAL A 77 0.85 12.88 27.64
N LYS A 78 0.15 13.90 28.18
CA LYS A 78 0.23 14.24 29.62
C LYS A 78 -0.25 13.14 30.55
N ASP A 79 -1.09 12.23 30.06
CA ASP A 79 -1.57 11.10 30.84
C ASP A 79 -0.53 9.94 30.82
N CYS A 80 0.58 10.08 30.07
CA CYS A 80 1.70 9.15 29.97
C CYS A 80 3.01 9.82 30.46
N PRO A 81 3.28 9.83 31.79
CA PRO A 81 4.39 10.59 32.37
C PRO A 81 5.77 10.13 31.86
N ASP A 82 5.96 8.83 31.64
CA ASP A 82 7.24 8.29 31.17
C ASP A 82 7.61 8.83 29.79
N LEU A 83 6.66 8.81 28.84
CA LEU A 83 6.86 9.35 27.49
C LEU A 83 7.10 10.87 27.53
N LEU A 84 6.27 11.60 28.28
CA LEU A 84 6.37 13.05 28.37
C LEU A 84 7.71 13.49 28.95
N MET A 85 8.16 12.86 30.04
CA MET A 85 9.42 13.19 30.68
C MET A 85 10.62 12.80 29.81
N CYS A 86 10.59 11.64 29.14
CA CYS A 86 11.65 11.29 28.19
C CYS A 86 11.76 12.27 27.02
N LEU A 87 10.63 12.72 26.46
CA LEU A 87 10.62 13.74 25.42
C LEU A 87 11.18 15.07 25.94
N TYR A 88 10.76 15.47 27.14
CA TYR A 88 11.22 16.69 27.80
C TYR A 88 12.74 16.70 28.02
N ASP A 89 13.27 15.66 28.67
CA ASP A 89 14.68 15.58 29.01
C ASP A 89 15.56 15.52 27.74
N ASN A 90 15.15 14.75 26.73
CA ASN A 90 15.90 14.68 25.47
C ASN A 90 15.91 16.02 24.71
N CYS A 91 14.77 16.73 24.65
CA CYS A 91 14.69 18.05 24.03
C CYS A 91 15.56 19.08 24.76
N LYS A 92 15.46 19.11 26.09
CA LYS A 92 16.25 20.00 26.94
C LYS A 92 17.75 19.75 26.75
N MET A 93 18.19 18.50 26.85
CA MET A 93 19.60 18.15 26.68
C MET A 93 20.09 18.45 25.26
N ALA A 94 19.26 18.21 24.24
CA ALA A 94 19.62 18.51 22.86
C ALA A 94 19.88 20.02 22.65
N GLU A 95 19.01 20.90 23.14
CA GLU A 95 19.21 22.34 23.01
C GLU A 95 20.42 22.84 23.81
N GLN A 96 20.60 22.38 25.05
CA GLN A 96 21.76 22.75 25.87
C GLN A 96 23.08 22.36 25.20
N LYS A 97 23.14 21.17 24.60
CA LYS A 97 24.35 20.70 23.90
C LYS A 97 24.55 21.43 22.57
N ALA A 98 23.48 21.84 21.89
CA ALA A 98 23.57 22.66 20.68
C ALA A 98 24.16 24.06 20.96
N MET A 99 23.86 24.66 22.12
CA MET A 99 24.40 25.97 22.52
C MET A 99 25.92 25.98 22.69
N LEU A 100 26.55 24.84 22.97
CA LEU A 100 28.00 24.74 23.17
C LEU A 100 28.80 24.86 21.86
N GLN A 101 28.16 24.82 20.68
CA GLN A 101 28.72 24.96 19.32
C GLN A 101 29.96 24.09 18.95
N GLN A 102 30.43 23.23 19.85
CA GLN A 102 31.50 22.27 19.59
C GLN A 102 31.02 21.13 18.69
N SER A 103 31.94 20.54 17.92
CA SER A 103 31.65 19.41 17.01
C SER A 103 31.05 18.21 17.74
N GLU A 104 31.51 17.92 18.96
CA GLU A 104 30.98 16.86 19.81
C GLU A 104 29.59 17.20 20.37
N GLY A 105 29.35 18.46 20.76
CA GLY A 105 28.04 18.93 21.23
C GLY A 105 26.95 18.77 20.17
N MET A 106 27.28 19.03 18.90
CA MET A 106 26.37 18.81 17.77
C MET A 106 26.08 17.32 17.56
N ALA A 107 27.09 16.45 17.62
CA ALA A 107 26.87 15.01 17.48
C ALA A 107 25.92 14.46 18.56
N VAL A 108 26.07 14.93 19.81
CA VAL A 108 25.17 14.58 20.93
C VAL A 108 23.77 15.14 20.71
N THR A 109 23.65 16.36 20.17
CA THR A 109 22.34 16.96 19.84
C THR A 109 21.57 16.06 18.88
N PHE A 110 22.18 15.65 17.76
CA PHE A 110 21.51 14.84 16.76
C PHE A 110 21.29 13.38 17.19
N SER A 111 22.12 12.84 18.09
CA SER A 111 21.85 11.53 18.68
C SER A 111 20.61 11.57 19.60
N LEU A 112 20.44 12.64 20.39
CA LEU A 112 19.25 12.87 21.20
C LEU A 112 18.00 13.08 20.33
N LEU A 113 18.10 13.84 19.23
CA LEU A 113 17.00 13.99 18.28
C LEU A 113 16.62 12.66 17.61
N LEU A 114 17.61 11.83 17.27
CA LEU A 114 17.37 10.49 16.75
C LEU A 114 16.69 9.60 17.81
N GLN A 115 17.07 9.70 19.09
CA GLN A 115 16.42 8.97 20.18
C GLN A 115 14.96 9.36 20.34
N ILE A 116 14.63 10.65 20.26
CA ILE A 116 13.24 11.16 20.28
C ILE A 116 12.43 10.52 19.15
N VAL A 117 12.99 10.52 17.94
CA VAL A 117 12.35 9.90 16.77
C VAL A 117 12.14 8.40 16.97
N CYS A 118 13.15 7.68 17.47
CA CYS A 118 13.07 6.24 17.75
C CYS A 118 12.04 5.91 18.85
N LEU A 119 11.89 6.77 19.85
CA LEU A 119 10.89 6.62 20.91
C LEU A 119 9.47 6.71 20.31
N MET A 120 9.23 7.66 19.42
CA MET A 120 7.93 7.82 18.75
C MET A 120 7.62 6.69 17.76
N ASP A 121 8.64 6.03 17.22
CA ASP A 121 8.50 4.85 16.35
C ASP A 121 8.13 3.57 17.09
N GLN A 122 8.19 3.54 18.42
CA GLN A 122 7.83 2.33 19.18
C GLN A 122 6.35 1.96 18.96
N PRO A 123 6.01 0.66 18.78
CA PRO A 123 4.65 0.23 18.44
C PRO A 123 3.57 0.74 19.41
N GLN A 124 3.93 0.83 20.69
CA GLN A 124 3.08 1.32 21.76
C GLN A 124 2.68 2.80 21.59
N HIS A 125 3.54 3.63 20.99
CA HIS A 125 3.31 5.06 20.82
C HIS A 125 2.86 5.41 19.39
N ALA A 126 3.39 4.72 18.38
CA ALA A 126 3.13 5.00 16.97
C ALA A 126 1.63 4.91 16.59
N SER A 127 0.89 3.98 17.20
CA SER A 127 -0.55 3.81 16.96
C SER A 127 -1.40 4.86 17.67
N LYS A 128 -0.98 5.31 18.86
CA LYS A 128 -1.74 6.22 19.72
C LYS A 128 -1.51 7.69 19.38
N PHE A 129 -0.28 8.05 19.04
CA PHE A 129 0.18 9.43 18.90
C PHE A 129 0.74 9.71 17.50
N ASN A 130 0.06 9.25 16.45
CA ASN A 130 0.53 9.44 15.07
C ASN A 130 0.65 10.93 14.69
N TRP A 131 -0.27 11.77 15.18
CA TRP A 131 -0.21 13.23 14.96
C TRP A 131 1.07 13.86 15.53
N LEU A 132 1.46 13.47 16.75
CA LEU A 132 2.65 13.98 17.42
C LEU A 132 3.90 13.46 16.73
N ARG A 133 3.87 12.20 16.28
CA ARG A 133 4.96 11.57 15.53
C ARG A 133 5.24 12.37 14.25
N GLN A 134 4.21 12.70 13.45
CA GLN A 134 4.35 13.54 12.25
C GLN A 134 4.95 14.91 12.58
N ASP A 135 4.42 15.64 13.57
CA ASP A 135 4.91 16.96 13.95
C ASP A 135 6.38 16.93 14.42
N ILE A 136 6.75 15.92 15.22
CA ILE A 136 8.13 15.74 15.69
C ILE A 136 9.06 15.52 14.50
N TYR A 137 8.70 14.68 13.53
CA TYR A 137 9.52 14.51 12.34
C TYR A 137 9.67 15.80 11.53
N GLU A 138 8.61 16.58 11.35
CA GLU A 138 8.71 17.87 10.66
C GLU A 138 9.65 18.84 11.38
N ILE A 139 9.55 18.93 12.71
CA ILE A 139 10.40 19.80 13.52
C ILE A 139 11.86 19.35 13.40
N VAL A 140 12.12 18.05 13.62
CA VAL A 140 13.47 17.49 13.61
C VAL A 140 14.12 17.61 12.23
N THR A 141 13.38 17.37 11.13
CA THR A 141 13.92 17.52 9.78
C THR A 141 14.23 18.98 9.43
N LYS A 142 13.39 19.94 9.83
CA LYS A 142 13.68 21.38 9.72
C LYS A 142 14.93 21.78 10.50
N ILE A 143 15.21 21.13 11.64
CA ILE A 143 16.45 21.33 12.41
C ILE A 143 17.64 20.71 11.66
N CYS A 144 17.50 19.51 11.09
CA CYS A 144 18.54 18.83 10.31
C CYS A 144 18.97 19.67 9.09
N ASP A 145 18.02 20.19 8.32
CA ASP A 145 18.32 21.02 7.15
C ASP A 145 19.03 22.35 7.54
N LYS A 146 18.73 22.93 8.71
CA LYS A 146 19.35 24.20 9.14
C LYS A 146 20.69 24.07 9.83
N LEU A 147 20.88 23.05 10.66
CA LEU A 147 22.04 22.92 11.55
C LEU A 147 23.04 21.83 11.13
N GLY A 148 22.62 20.94 10.22
CA GLY A 148 23.36 19.75 9.82
C GLY A 148 24.32 19.95 8.65
N GLU A 149 24.15 20.99 7.83
CA GLU A 149 24.94 21.14 6.59
C GLU A 149 26.45 21.29 6.88
N GLY A 150 27.25 20.44 6.21
CA GLY A 150 28.72 20.52 6.21
C GLY A 150 29.45 19.82 7.37
N LYS A 151 28.77 19.07 8.24
CA LYS A 151 29.37 18.45 9.45
C LYS A 151 29.40 16.92 9.40
N SER A 152 30.56 16.36 9.04
CA SER A 152 30.77 14.91 8.88
C SER A 152 30.37 14.04 10.08
N ASN A 153 30.55 14.53 11.31
CA ASN A 153 30.26 13.76 12.54
C ASN A 153 28.76 13.53 12.78
N VAL A 154 27.89 14.25 12.06
CA VAL A 154 26.45 14.27 12.27
C VAL A 154 25.69 13.52 11.16
N ASP A 155 26.31 13.38 9.99
CA ASP A 155 25.67 12.85 8.78
C ASP A 155 25.00 11.48 8.99
N LYS A 156 25.56 10.62 9.85
CA LYS A 156 24.96 9.31 10.18
C LYS A 156 23.59 9.46 10.84
N CYS A 157 23.48 10.35 11.83
CA CYS A 157 22.24 10.56 12.56
C CYS A 157 21.19 11.22 11.65
N ILE A 158 21.60 12.22 10.86
CA ILE A 158 20.71 12.90 9.91
C ILE A 158 20.20 11.92 8.85
N ALA A 159 21.07 11.09 8.27
CA ALA A 159 20.66 10.10 7.28
C ALA A 159 19.64 9.10 7.84
N GLN A 160 19.79 8.67 9.10
CA GLN A 160 18.82 7.81 9.77
C GLN A 160 17.48 8.51 10.05
N ILE A 161 17.51 9.78 10.46
CA ILE A 161 16.31 10.60 10.65
C ILE A 161 15.55 10.75 9.33
N TYR A 162 16.24 11.13 8.25
CA TYR A 162 15.63 11.27 6.92
C TYR A 162 15.07 9.95 6.40
N PHE A 163 15.80 8.84 6.59
CA PHE A 163 15.31 7.51 6.23
C PHE A 163 14.01 7.15 6.97
N LYS A 164 13.98 7.35 8.30
CA LYS A 164 12.80 7.06 9.10
C LYS A 164 11.61 7.95 8.73
N TYR A 165 11.85 9.22 8.46
CA TYR A 165 10.79 10.13 8.03
C TYR A 165 10.24 9.74 6.65
N ALA A 166 11.13 9.41 5.70
CA ALA A 166 10.73 8.95 4.39
C ALA A 166 9.86 7.68 4.45
N ASN A 167 10.18 6.74 5.34
CA ASN A 167 9.35 5.55 5.60
C ASN A 167 7.96 5.92 6.12
N LEU A 168 7.85 6.88 7.04
CA LEU A 168 6.56 7.37 7.54
C LEU A 168 5.72 7.98 6.39
N LEU A 169 6.31 8.89 5.62
CA LEU A 169 5.63 9.54 4.50
C LEU A 169 5.26 8.54 3.38
N SER A 170 5.99 7.42 3.26
CA SER A 170 5.71 6.40 2.25
C SER A 170 4.43 5.59 2.52
N SER A 171 3.90 5.65 3.75
CA SER A 171 2.63 5.03 4.09
C SER A 171 1.42 5.83 3.59
N GLU A 172 1.61 7.11 3.32
CA GLU A 172 0.56 8.05 2.93
C GLU A 172 0.67 8.37 1.43
N THR A 173 -0.38 8.09 0.67
CA THR A 173 -0.36 8.19 -0.81
C THR A 173 -0.21 9.63 -1.31
N GLN A 174 -0.63 10.63 -0.53
CA GLN A 174 -0.57 12.04 -0.88
C GLN A 174 0.85 12.62 -0.75
N THR A 175 1.63 12.13 0.21
CA THR A 175 2.99 12.60 0.55
C THR A 175 4.12 11.81 -0.11
N MET A 176 3.79 10.90 -1.05
CA MET A 176 4.77 10.03 -1.73
C MET A 176 5.89 10.81 -2.46
N PRO A 177 5.64 11.93 -3.17
CA PRO A 177 6.71 12.68 -3.81
C PRO A 177 7.71 13.28 -2.82
N GLU A 178 7.22 13.76 -1.66
CA GLU A 178 8.06 14.31 -0.59
C GLU A 178 8.91 13.22 0.04
N SER A 179 8.34 12.02 0.24
CA SER A 179 9.07 10.84 0.70
C SER A 179 10.30 10.55 -0.17
N PHE A 180 10.17 10.65 -1.50
CA PHE A 180 11.30 10.42 -2.41
C PHE A 180 12.43 11.44 -2.24
N GLN A 181 12.12 12.70 -1.95
CA GLN A 181 13.15 13.72 -1.69
C GLN A 181 13.97 13.37 -0.44
N TYR A 182 13.31 12.93 0.63
CA TYR A 182 14.02 12.52 1.85
C TYR A 182 14.80 11.22 1.68
N TYR A 183 14.29 10.25 0.92
CA TYR A 183 15.08 9.07 0.55
C TYR A 183 16.34 9.45 -0.24
N GLU A 184 16.26 10.39 -1.17
CA GLU A 184 17.42 10.84 -1.94
C GLU A 184 18.46 11.54 -1.07
N LYS A 185 18.03 12.45 -0.18
CA LYS A 185 18.91 13.09 0.80
C LYS A 185 19.62 12.05 1.67
N ALA A 186 18.87 11.11 2.24
CA ALA A 186 19.41 10.05 3.09
C ALA A 186 20.39 9.15 2.33
N PHE A 187 20.03 8.75 1.10
CA PHE A 187 20.85 7.88 0.28
C PHE A 187 22.16 8.55 -0.15
N ALA A 188 22.12 9.84 -0.52
CA ALA A 188 23.31 10.60 -0.89
C ALA A 188 24.33 10.68 0.26
N MET A 189 23.85 10.85 1.50
CA MET A 189 24.69 10.89 2.70
C MET A 189 25.27 9.50 3.06
N ALA A 190 24.48 8.43 2.89
CA ALA A 190 24.86 7.09 3.31
C ALA A 190 25.78 6.36 2.31
N LEU A 191 25.67 6.66 1.01
CA LEU A 191 26.40 5.98 -0.06
C LEU A 191 27.94 6.04 0.09
N PRO A 192 28.57 7.21 0.35
CA PRO A 192 30.03 7.27 0.46
C PRO A 192 30.56 6.61 1.74
N ASN A 193 29.80 6.70 2.84
CA ASN A 193 30.31 6.43 4.19
C ASN A 193 30.08 4.99 4.68
N LYS A 194 29.25 4.19 4.00
CA LYS A 194 29.01 2.76 4.27
C LYS A 194 28.78 2.42 5.75
N TRP A 195 27.98 3.22 6.46
CA TRP A 195 27.70 2.97 7.87
C TRP A 195 26.93 1.67 8.11
N LEU A 196 27.30 0.96 9.18
CA LEU A 196 26.59 -0.22 9.67
C LEU A 196 25.50 0.18 10.69
N ILE A 197 24.37 -0.54 10.62
CA ILE A 197 23.22 -0.39 11.50
C ILE A 197 22.71 -1.78 11.90
N ASP A 198 22.35 -1.91 13.16
CA ASP A 198 21.64 -3.07 13.68
C ASP A 198 20.17 -2.96 13.30
N THR A 199 19.73 -3.86 12.42
CA THR A 199 18.30 -4.01 12.12
C THR A 199 17.77 -5.27 12.77
N MET A 200 16.76 -5.10 13.62
CA MET A 200 15.96 -6.18 14.16
C MET A 200 14.96 -6.62 13.09
N SER A 201 15.33 -7.61 12.28
CA SER A 201 14.36 -8.30 11.43
C SER A 201 13.68 -9.40 12.25
N PRO A 202 12.35 -9.54 12.20
CA PRO A 202 11.63 -10.58 12.93
C PRO A 202 12.05 -12.00 12.50
N ASP A 203 12.56 -12.16 11.27
CA ASP A 203 12.80 -13.46 10.66
C ASP A 203 14.28 -13.92 10.69
N THR A 204 15.26 -13.03 10.92
CA THR A 204 16.69 -13.36 10.77
C THR A 204 17.59 -12.97 11.95
N GLY A 205 17.02 -12.56 13.08
CA GLY A 205 17.80 -12.10 14.23
C GLY A 205 18.53 -10.79 13.96
N ASN A 206 19.48 -10.42 14.82
CA ASN A 206 20.27 -9.20 14.64
C ASN A 206 21.14 -9.34 13.39
N SER A 207 20.79 -8.59 12.34
CA SER A 207 21.61 -8.48 11.12
C SER A 207 22.22 -7.08 11.05
N LEU A 208 23.55 -7.05 10.94
CA LEU A 208 24.32 -5.84 10.66
C LEU A 208 24.18 -5.55 9.16
N ASN A 209 23.35 -4.56 8.84
CA ASN A 209 23.12 -4.13 7.47
C ASN A 209 23.78 -2.78 7.20
N LEU A 210 24.20 -2.58 5.95
CA LEU A 210 24.71 -1.30 5.50
C LEU A 210 23.53 -0.33 5.34
N LEU A 211 23.64 0.88 5.90
CA LEU A 211 22.54 1.86 5.86
C LEU A 211 22.09 2.15 4.43
N HIS A 212 23.03 2.31 3.49
CA HIS A 212 22.69 2.61 2.10
C HIS A 212 21.96 1.45 1.40
N THR A 213 22.24 0.18 1.75
CA THR A 213 21.51 -0.96 1.18
C THR A 213 20.09 -1.03 1.74
N LEU A 214 19.92 -0.73 3.03
CA LEU A 214 18.62 -0.64 3.68
C LEU A 214 17.77 0.50 3.09
N ILE A 215 18.34 1.71 2.98
CA ILE A 215 17.67 2.86 2.37
C ILE A 215 17.26 2.52 0.94
N ALA A 216 18.17 1.92 0.16
CA ALA A 216 17.88 1.57 -1.23
C ALA A 216 16.72 0.57 -1.34
N ASP A 217 16.66 -0.46 -0.50
CA ASP A 217 15.59 -1.48 -0.53
C ASP A 217 14.20 -0.86 -0.28
N HIS A 218 14.09 -0.06 0.79
CA HIS A 218 12.85 0.65 1.10
C HIS A 218 12.50 1.71 0.05
N TYR A 219 13.49 2.46 -0.45
CA TYR A 219 13.28 3.47 -1.48
C TYR A 219 12.79 2.84 -2.79
N VAL A 220 13.40 1.75 -3.24
CA VAL A 220 12.98 0.97 -4.42
C VAL A 220 11.57 0.44 -4.22
N SER A 221 11.27 -0.14 -3.06
CA SER A 221 9.93 -0.63 -2.74
C SER A 221 8.88 0.49 -2.80
N ALA A 222 9.20 1.67 -2.25
CA ALA A 222 8.32 2.84 -2.30
C ALA A 222 8.08 3.34 -3.73
N LEU A 223 9.14 3.44 -4.55
CA LEU A 223 9.04 3.82 -5.97
C LEU A 223 8.17 2.86 -6.77
N LEU A 224 8.36 1.55 -6.60
CA LEU A 224 7.63 0.52 -7.33
C LEU A 224 6.16 0.45 -6.90
N ASN A 225 5.87 0.59 -5.60
CA ASN A 225 4.50 0.62 -5.10
C ASN A 225 3.73 1.84 -5.60
N PHE A 226 4.38 3.01 -5.62
CA PHE A 226 3.80 4.21 -6.24
C PHE A 226 3.62 4.07 -7.76
N GLY A 227 4.58 3.42 -8.44
CA GLY A 227 4.45 3.08 -9.85
C GLY A 227 3.21 2.24 -10.13
N LYS A 228 2.90 1.23 -9.29
CA LYS A 228 1.70 0.39 -9.44
C LYS A 228 0.39 1.18 -9.33
N THR A 229 0.31 2.15 -8.43
CA THR A 229 -0.92 2.93 -8.24
C THR A 229 -1.16 3.87 -9.42
N ILE A 230 -0.10 4.43 -10.00
CA ILE A 230 -0.18 5.35 -11.14
C ILE A 230 -0.30 4.61 -12.48
N ALA A 231 0.19 3.37 -12.59
CA ALA A 231 0.30 2.65 -13.87
C ALA A 231 -1.01 2.51 -14.66
N THR A 232 -2.17 2.54 -13.99
CA THR A 232 -3.48 2.51 -14.70
C THR A 232 -3.83 3.83 -15.37
N ASN A 233 -3.33 4.96 -14.84
CA ASN A 233 -3.64 6.30 -15.33
C ASN A 233 -2.53 6.82 -16.25
N ASN A 234 -1.26 6.64 -15.85
CA ASN A 234 -0.09 7.09 -16.60
C ASN A 234 1.05 6.07 -16.50
N TYR A 235 1.10 5.13 -17.45
CA TYR A 235 2.10 4.06 -17.45
C TYR A 235 3.52 4.56 -17.73
N LEU A 236 3.70 5.63 -18.52
CA LEU A 236 5.03 6.19 -18.82
C LEU A 236 5.70 6.76 -17.57
N GLN A 237 4.94 7.45 -16.73
CA GLN A 237 5.45 7.93 -15.44
C GLN A 237 5.81 6.76 -14.50
N ALA A 238 5.00 5.70 -14.48
CA ALA A 238 5.32 4.49 -13.71
C ALA A 238 6.61 3.81 -14.19
N VAL A 239 6.82 3.74 -15.50
CA VAL A 239 8.07 3.24 -16.11
C VAL A 239 9.26 4.11 -15.71
N ALA A 240 9.14 5.44 -15.72
CA ALA A 240 10.20 6.34 -15.28
C ALA A 240 10.60 6.10 -13.81
N LEU A 241 9.62 5.85 -12.93
CA LEU A 241 9.87 5.46 -11.54
C LEU A 241 10.58 4.10 -11.44
N GLY A 242 10.21 3.14 -12.29
CA GLY A 242 10.90 1.86 -12.40
C GLY A 242 12.37 2.00 -12.84
N HIS A 243 12.65 2.83 -13.85
CA HIS A 243 14.02 3.15 -14.25
C HIS A 243 14.80 3.82 -13.10
N LYS A 244 14.17 4.74 -12.38
CA LYS A 244 14.77 5.38 -11.19
C LYS A 244 15.13 4.35 -10.12
N ALA A 245 14.26 3.38 -9.86
CA ALA A 245 14.54 2.28 -8.93
C ALA A 245 15.75 1.46 -9.37
N VAL A 246 15.86 1.11 -10.66
CA VAL A 246 17.04 0.42 -11.21
C VAL A 246 18.30 1.27 -11.04
N CYS A 247 18.24 2.58 -11.29
CA CYS A 247 19.38 3.49 -11.08
C CYS A 247 19.82 3.57 -9.61
N VAL A 248 18.91 3.50 -8.65
CA VAL A 248 19.26 3.43 -7.22
C VAL A 248 19.99 2.12 -6.92
N LEU A 249 19.47 1.00 -7.43
CA LEU A 249 20.11 -0.31 -7.24
C LEU A 249 21.50 -0.39 -7.89
N THR A 250 21.70 0.18 -9.09
CA THR A 250 23.02 0.18 -9.74
C THR A 250 24.05 0.97 -8.95
N ARG A 251 23.65 2.06 -8.26
CA ARG A 251 24.54 2.84 -7.39
C ARG A 251 25.01 2.07 -6.16
N VAL A 252 24.16 1.19 -5.61
CA VAL A 252 24.54 0.28 -4.52
C VAL A 252 25.50 -0.81 -5.01
N GLY A 253 25.31 -1.26 -6.26
CA GLY A 253 26.14 -2.27 -6.91
C GLY A 253 25.38 -3.56 -7.18
N ARG A 254 25.67 -4.17 -8.34
CA ARG A 254 25.01 -5.40 -8.80
C ARG A 254 25.76 -6.63 -8.29
N ASN A 255 25.25 -7.20 -7.20
CA ASN A 255 25.77 -8.42 -6.57
C ASN A 255 24.69 -9.52 -6.53
N VAL A 256 25.12 -10.78 -6.40
CA VAL A 256 24.22 -11.95 -6.33
C VAL A 256 23.13 -11.76 -5.26
N ARG A 257 23.50 -11.23 -4.09
CA ARG A 257 22.58 -10.95 -2.97
C ARG A 257 21.44 -10.00 -3.33
N ASN A 258 21.67 -9.00 -4.18
CA ASN A 258 20.68 -7.98 -4.52
C ASN A 258 20.07 -8.21 -5.91
N LEU A 259 20.51 -9.24 -6.63
CA LEU A 259 20.05 -9.52 -8.00
C LEU A 259 18.54 -9.73 -8.07
N HIS A 260 17.96 -10.33 -7.02
CA HIS A 260 16.52 -10.49 -6.91
C HIS A 260 15.76 -9.15 -6.93
N GLN A 261 16.30 -8.08 -6.35
CA GLN A 261 15.70 -6.73 -6.38
C GLN A 261 15.76 -6.11 -7.79
N PHE A 262 16.85 -6.35 -8.53
CA PHE A 262 16.97 -5.91 -9.92
C PHE A 262 15.93 -6.58 -10.81
N VAL A 263 15.83 -7.92 -10.71
CA VAL A 263 14.84 -8.70 -11.45
C VAL A 263 13.43 -8.25 -11.08
N ASP A 264 13.15 -8.06 -9.79
CA ASP A 264 11.83 -7.60 -9.35
C ASP A 264 11.49 -6.21 -9.90
N ALA A 265 12.41 -5.25 -9.87
CA ALA A 265 12.21 -3.93 -10.47
C ALA A 265 11.96 -3.99 -11.98
N GLN A 266 12.69 -4.83 -12.71
CA GLN A 266 12.49 -5.04 -14.15
C GLN A 266 11.16 -5.73 -14.46
N LEU A 267 10.70 -6.67 -13.63
CA LEU A 267 9.38 -7.29 -13.77
C LEU A 267 8.25 -6.28 -13.56
N HIS A 268 8.39 -5.36 -12.58
CA HIS A 268 7.44 -4.26 -12.41
C HIS A 268 7.39 -3.33 -13.63
N MET A 269 8.55 -3.00 -14.21
CA MET A 269 8.59 -2.22 -15.45
C MET A 269 7.89 -2.95 -16.61
N ALA A 270 8.12 -4.25 -16.75
CA ALA A 270 7.42 -5.07 -17.75
C ALA A 270 5.90 -5.03 -17.54
N GLU A 271 5.42 -5.06 -16.29
CA GLU A 271 4.00 -4.90 -15.97
C GLU A 271 3.48 -3.50 -16.33
N PHE A 272 4.26 -2.44 -16.11
CA PHE A 272 3.88 -1.07 -16.48
C PHE A 272 3.79 -0.91 -18.00
N TYR A 273 4.77 -1.38 -18.76
CA TYR A 273 4.69 -1.40 -20.23
C TYR A 273 3.52 -2.25 -20.74
N ALA A 274 3.20 -3.37 -20.08
CA ALA A 274 2.03 -4.18 -20.41
C ALA A 274 0.70 -3.44 -20.20
N LYS A 275 0.62 -2.48 -19.25
CA LYS A 275 -0.54 -1.58 -19.12
C LYS A 275 -0.66 -0.62 -20.29
N GLY A 276 0.47 -0.13 -20.80
CA GLY A 276 0.57 0.68 -22.03
C GLY A 276 0.34 -0.09 -23.32
N LYS A 277 0.23 -1.43 -23.27
CA LYS A 277 0.15 -2.34 -24.43
C LYS A 277 1.41 -2.36 -25.32
N ASP A 278 2.53 -1.87 -24.81
CA ASP A 278 3.82 -1.86 -25.52
C ASP A 278 4.53 -3.23 -25.38
N TYR A 279 3.91 -4.28 -25.93
CA TYR A 279 4.37 -5.67 -25.73
C TYR A 279 5.75 -5.97 -26.34
N ASN A 280 6.21 -5.21 -27.33
CA ASN A 280 7.55 -5.34 -27.88
C ASN A 280 8.64 -4.98 -26.85
N MET A 281 8.41 -3.91 -26.09
CA MET A 281 9.32 -3.51 -25.01
C MET A 281 9.26 -4.47 -23.82
N VAL A 282 8.07 -5.01 -23.54
CA VAL A 282 7.91 -6.08 -22.54
C VAL A 282 8.75 -7.30 -22.95
N PHE A 283 8.66 -7.73 -24.21
CA PHE A 283 9.40 -8.89 -24.70
C PHE A 283 10.91 -8.73 -24.56
N SER A 284 11.47 -7.56 -24.94
CA SER A 284 12.91 -7.30 -24.82
C SER A 284 13.37 -7.27 -23.35
N LEU A 285 12.58 -6.67 -22.45
CA LEU A 285 12.88 -6.68 -21.01
C LEU A 285 12.85 -8.10 -20.42
N LEU A 286 11.85 -8.90 -20.76
CA LEU A 286 11.72 -10.28 -20.25
C LEU A 286 12.85 -11.18 -20.75
N ALA A 287 13.35 -10.97 -21.97
CA ALA A 287 14.51 -11.70 -22.50
C ALA A 287 15.80 -11.38 -21.72
N ASN A 288 15.99 -10.11 -21.30
CA ASN A 288 17.14 -9.73 -20.49
C ASN A 288 17.10 -10.36 -19.09
N ILE A 289 15.90 -10.49 -18.50
CA ILE A 289 15.70 -11.09 -17.18
C ILE A 289 16.09 -12.57 -17.16
N ASP A 290 15.87 -13.32 -18.25
CA ASP A 290 16.20 -14.75 -18.31
C ASP A 290 17.67 -15.04 -18.01
N GLY A 291 18.59 -14.21 -18.51
CA GLY A 291 20.02 -14.35 -18.24
C GLY A 291 20.37 -14.14 -16.76
N ASP A 292 19.61 -13.30 -16.07
CA ASP A 292 19.82 -12.98 -14.65
C ASP A 292 19.18 -14.00 -13.73
N MET A 293 18.05 -14.59 -14.12
CA MET A 293 17.32 -15.59 -13.31
C MET A 293 18.17 -16.80 -12.92
N VAL A 294 19.13 -17.20 -13.76
CA VAL A 294 20.04 -18.33 -13.49
C VAL A 294 20.92 -18.07 -12.25
N LYS A 295 21.20 -16.79 -11.95
CA LYS A 295 22.11 -16.37 -10.87
C LYS A 295 21.36 -15.95 -9.60
N VAL A 296 20.03 -16.01 -9.59
CA VAL A 296 19.20 -15.59 -8.44
C VAL A 296 19.19 -16.67 -7.36
N ASP A 297 19.20 -16.23 -6.10
CA ASP A 297 19.11 -17.11 -4.94
C ASP A 297 17.86 -18.00 -4.96
N LYS A 298 18.03 -19.27 -4.57
CA LYS A 298 16.95 -20.28 -4.56
C LYS A 298 15.71 -19.85 -3.79
N GLN A 299 15.87 -19.08 -2.72
CA GLN A 299 14.77 -18.60 -1.87
C GLN A 299 13.81 -17.68 -2.64
N HIS A 300 14.34 -16.79 -3.47
CA HIS A 300 13.55 -15.81 -4.22
C HIS A 300 13.17 -16.30 -5.62
N TYR A 301 13.93 -17.25 -6.15
CA TYR A 301 13.75 -17.79 -7.50
C TYR A 301 12.31 -18.22 -7.77
N GLY A 302 11.68 -18.99 -6.87
CA GLY A 302 10.34 -19.54 -7.11
C GLY A 302 9.29 -18.45 -7.39
N LYS A 303 9.24 -17.41 -6.54
CA LYS A 303 8.28 -16.30 -6.68
C LYS A 303 8.56 -15.46 -7.93
N LEU A 304 9.83 -15.17 -8.21
CA LEU A 304 10.23 -14.38 -9.37
C LEU A 304 10.01 -15.13 -10.69
N ALA A 305 10.32 -16.43 -10.73
CA ALA A 305 10.10 -17.29 -11.89
C ALA A 305 8.62 -17.41 -12.23
N LEU A 306 7.76 -17.55 -11.21
CA LEU A 306 6.31 -17.56 -11.38
C LEU A 306 5.81 -16.28 -12.06
N ARG A 307 6.26 -15.12 -11.56
CA ARG A 307 5.89 -13.80 -12.09
C ARG A 307 6.43 -13.58 -13.51
N LEU A 308 7.65 -14.03 -13.78
CA LEU A 308 8.25 -14.02 -15.11
C LEU A 308 7.45 -14.85 -16.11
N CYS A 309 7.10 -16.10 -15.77
CA CYS A 309 6.28 -16.97 -16.62
C CYS A 309 4.90 -16.34 -16.93
N LEU A 310 4.24 -15.72 -15.93
CA LEU A 310 2.98 -15.03 -16.15
C LEU A 310 3.13 -13.86 -17.13
N ASN A 311 4.12 -12.99 -16.93
CA ASN A 311 4.36 -11.83 -17.79
C ASN A 311 4.75 -12.25 -19.22
N LYS A 312 5.55 -13.31 -19.37
CA LYS A 312 5.84 -13.91 -20.68
C LYS A 312 4.60 -14.46 -21.36
N GLY A 313 3.76 -15.19 -20.62
CA GLY A 313 2.50 -15.72 -21.15
C GLY A 313 1.60 -14.61 -21.68
N ILE A 314 1.42 -13.54 -20.90
CA ILE A 314 0.63 -12.36 -21.29
C ILE A 314 1.23 -11.68 -22.53
N CYS A 315 2.55 -11.46 -22.54
CA CYS A 315 3.25 -10.82 -23.66
C CYS A 315 3.11 -11.65 -24.95
N CYS A 316 3.44 -12.93 -24.91
CA CYS A 316 3.34 -13.85 -26.05
C CYS A 316 1.91 -13.96 -26.57
N SER A 317 0.90 -13.99 -25.69
CA SER A 317 -0.51 -14.06 -26.10
C SER A 317 -0.92 -12.83 -26.92
N ASN A 318 -0.47 -11.64 -26.51
CA ASN A 318 -0.79 -10.39 -27.22
C ASN A 318 0.03 -10.20 -28.50
N LEU A 319 1.25 -10.77 -28.57
CA LEU A 319 2.09 -10.76 -29.77
C LEU A 319 1.72 -11.87 -30.78
N GLY A 320 0.73 -12.72 -30.48
CA GLY A 320 0.31 -13.82 -31.37
C GLY A 320 1.18 -15.07 -31.32
N LEU A 321 2.14 -15.15 -30.39
CA LEU A 321 3.00 -16.33 -30.15
C LEU A 321 2.26 -17.37 -29.30
N ARG A 322 1.23 -17.98 -29.89
CA ARG A 322 0.21 -18.79 -29.19
C ARG A 322 0.76 -19.99 -28.44
N SER A 323 1.63 -20.80 -29.05
CA SER A 323 2.22 -21.99 -28.43
C SER A 323 3.05 -21.61 -27.20
N ASN A 324 3.86 -20.55 -27.31
CA ASN A 324 4.69 -20.04 -26.22
C ASN A 324 3.85 -19.45 -25.08
N ALA A 325 2.72 -18.82 -25.38
CA ALA A 325 1.85 -18.27 -24.34
C ALA A 325 1.30 -19.38 -23.42
N LEU A 326 0.74 -20.44 -24.01
CA LEU A 326 0.15 -21.53 -23.25
C LEU A 326 1.19 -22.32 -22.43
N THR A 327 2.38 -22.56 -22.98
CA THR A 327 3.46 -23.23 -22.24
C THR A 327 3.88 -22.43 -21.01
N ASN A 328 4.06 -21.12 -21.15
CA ASN A 328 4.40 -20.23 -20.04
C ASN A 328 3.29 -20.18 -18.98
N PHE A 329 2.01 -20.13 -19.39
CA PHE A 329 0.91 -20.16 -18.42
C PHE A 329 0.81 -21.49 -17.66
N LYS A 330 1.02 -22.63 -18.34
CA LYS A 330 1.05 -23.95 -17.69
C LYS A 330 2.22 -24.06 -16.70
N GLN A 331 3.40 -23.54 -17.06
CA GLN A 331 4.53 -23.46 -16.14
C GLN A 331 4.20 -22.60 -14.92
N ALA A 332 3.53 -21.46 -15.10
CA ALA A 332 3.07 -20.62 -14.00
C ALA A 332 2.09 -21.36 -13.06
N VAL A 333 1.14 -22.14 -13.60
CA VAL A 333 0.25 -22.99 -12.77
C VAL A 333 1.08 -23.97 -11.94
N ASN A 334 1.99 -24.72 -12.55
CA ASN A 334 2.82 -25.70 -11.85
C ASN A 334 3.65 -25.07 -10.72
N LEU A 335 4.31 -23.93 -11.00
CA LEU A 335 5.07 -23.19 -9.99
C LEU A 335 4.18 -22.66 -8.86
N SER A 336 3.00 -22.13 -9.20
CA SER A 336 2.06 -21.61 -8.20
C SER A 336 1.55 -22.70 -7.25
N GLN A 337 1.34 -23.92 -7.75
CA GLN A 337 0.95 -25.08 -6.94
C GLN A 337 2.10 -25.55 -6.04
N GLN A 338 3.32 -25.64 -6.57
CA GLN A 338 4.51 -26.00 -5.79
C GLN A 338 4.77 -25.02 -4.64
N LEU A 339 4.49 -23.74 -4.85
CA LEU A 339 4.69 -22.67 -3.86
C LEU A 339 3.45 -22.40 -2.99
N ASN A 340 2.34 -23.13 -3.21
CA ASN A 340 1.04 -22.90 -2.57
C ASN A 340 0.50 -21.46 -2.70
N LEU A 341 0.78 -20.79 -3.82
CA LEU A 341 0.38 -19.41 -4.10
C LEU A 341 -0.94 -19.35 -4.88
N LYS A 342 -2.06 -19.59 -4.19
CA LYS A 342 -3.42 -19.64 -4.78
C LYS A 342 -3.80 -18.41 -5.59
N THR A 343 -3.35 -17.21 -5.19
CA THR A 343 -3.62 -15.95 -5.91
C THR A 343 -3.06 -15.95 -7.33
N HIS A 344 -1.86 -16.49 -7.49
CA HIS A 344 -1.18 -16.58 -8.78
C HIS A 344 -1.70 -17.77 -9.59
N GLU A 345 -2.05 -18.88 -8.94
CA GLU A 345 -2.71 -20.02 -9.60
C GLU A 345 -4.03 -19.57 -10.24
N ALA A 346 -4.86 -18.83 -9.50
CA ALA A 346 -6.12 -18.30 -10.01
C ALA A 346 -5.92 -17.38 -11.21
N ASN A 347 -4.91 -16.50 -11.16
CA ASN A 347 -4.56 -15.60 -12.26
C ASN A 347 -4.06 -16.38 -13.49
N ALA A 348 -3.19 -17.38 -13.30
CA ALA A 348 -2.71 -18.24 -14.37
C ALA A 348 -3.87 -18.96 -15.07
N HIS A 349 -4.81 -19.53 -14.32
CA HIS A 349 -6.02 -20.16 -14.88
C HIS A 349 -6.93 -19.19 -15.61
N MET A 350 -7.09 -17.97 -15.11
CA MET A 350 -7.86 -16.93 -15.80
C MET A 350 -7.24 -16.60 -17.17
N ASN A 351 -5.92 -16.45 -17.24
CA ASN A 351 -5.22 -16.18 -18.50
C ASN A 351 -5.28 -17.37 -19.47
N ILE A 352 -5.19 -18.61 -18.97
CA ILE A 352 -5.42 -19.82 -19.79
C ILE A 352 -6.84 -19.82 -20.37
N GLY A 353 -7.84 -19.46 -19.56
CA GLY A 353 -9.22 -19.36 -20.02
C GLY A 353 -9.39 -18.32 -21.13
N GLN A 354 -8.76 -17.15 -20.99
CA GLN A 354 -8.77 -16.10 -22.00
C GLN A 354 -8.07 -16.55 -23.29
N TRP A 355 -6.95 -17.25 -23.18
CA TRP A 355 -6.23 -17.82 -24.32
C TRP A 355 -7.13 -18.78 -25.12
N TYR A 356 -7.80 -19.73 -24.46
CA TYR A 356 -8.73 -20.66 -25.12
C TYR A 356 -9.97 -19.95 -25.70
N LEU A 357 -10.41 -18.86 -25.07
CA LEU A 357 -11.52 -18.07 -25.58
C LEU A 357 -11.15 -17.35 -26.89
N GLN A 358 -9.89 -16.93 -27.05
CA GLN A 358 -9.37 -16.30 -28.26
C GLN A 358 -9.21 -17.29 -29.42
N GLU A 359 -8.81 -18.54 -29.17
CA GLU A 359 -8.72 -19.58 -30.23
C GLU A 359 -10.10 -19.98 -30.78
N GLY A 360 -11.13 -19.92 -29.94
CA GLY A 360 -12.51 -20.18 -30.36
C GLY A 360 -12.83 -21.66 -30.63
N GLY A 361 -14.02 -21.90 -31.20
CA GLY A 361 -14.46 -23.26 -31.56
C GLY A 361 -14.60 -24.23 -30.37
N LYS A 362 -14.02 -25.44 -30.52
CA LYS A 362 -14.14 -26.56 -29.55
C LYS A 362 -13.42 -26.29 -28.22
N GLU A 363 -12.49 -25.35 -28.19
CA GLU A 363 -11.66 -25.07 -27.01
C GLU A 363 -12.39 -24.23 -25.95
N ARG A 364 -13.59 -23.73 -26.25
CA ARG A 364 -14.44 -23.00 -25.29
C ARG A 364 -14.81 -23.83 -24.06
N ILE A 365 -14.86 -25.16 -24.16
CA ILE A 365 -15.09 -26.04 -23.01
C ILE A 365 -13.92 -25.95 -22.02
N LEU A 366 -12.69 -25.94 -22.55
CA LEU A 366 -11.48 -25.77 -21.76
C LEU A 366 -11.40 -24.36 -21.15
N ALA A 367 -11.84 -23.34 -21.91
CA ALA A 367 -11.97 -21.98 -21.38
C ALA A 367 -12.90 -21.92 -20.16
N LYS A 368 -14.11 -22.51 -20.27
CA LYS A 368 -15.08 -22.59 -19.16
C LYS A 368 -14.48 -23.28 -17.94
N ALA A 369 -13.83 -24.44 -18.12
CA ALA A 369 -13.20 -25.18 -17.03
C ALA A 369 -12.12 -24.34 -16.31
N ALA A 370 -11.29 -23.63 -17.08
CA ALA A 370 -10.26 -22.75 -16.53
C ALA A 370 -10.85 -21.57 -15.74
N PHE A 371 -11.92 -20.92 -16.25
CA PHE A 371 -12.60 -19.83 -15.54
C PHE A 371 -13.30 -20.31 -14.26
N VAL A 372 -13.92 -21.48 -14.27
CA VAL A 372 -14.54 -22.07 -13.07
C VAL A 372 -13.48 -22.33 -12.00
N LYS A 373 -12.35 -22.94 -12.37
CA LYS A 373 -11.26 -23.21 -11.43
C LYS A 373 -10.68 -21.90 -10.85
N SER A 374 -10.45 -20.90 -11.69
CA SER A 374 -10.00 -19.56 -11.25
C SER A 374 -11.00 -18.90 -10.29
N MET A 375 -12.30 -18.99 -10.59
CA MET A 375 -13.37 -18.45 -9.75
C MET A 375 -13.42 -19.11 -8.37
N GLN A 376 -13.32 -20.44 -8.29
CA GLN A 376 -13.28 -21.18 -7.03
C GLN A 376 -12.09 -20.77 -6.16
N LEU A 377 -10.92 -20.58 -6.78
CA LEU A 377 -9.73 -20.10 -6.09
C LEU A 377 -9.92 -18.67 -5.55
N TYR A 378 -10.44 -17.74 -6.36
CA TYR A 378 -10.73 -16.37 -5.90
C TYR A 378 -11.82 -16.31 -4.84
N GLU A 379 -12.79 -17.22 -4.87
CA GLU A 379 -13.80 -17.37 -3.83
C GLU A 379 -13.19 -17.82 -2.50
N SER A 380 -12.26 -18.80 -2.53
CA SER A 380 -11.51 -19.21 -1.34
C SER A 380 -10.61 -18.10 -0.76
N LEU A 381 -10.23 -17.11 -1.58
CA LEU A 381 -9.39 -15.98 -1.21
C LEU A 381 -10.18 -14.73 -0.76
N GLY A 382 -11.51 -14.72 -0.94
CA GLY A 382 -12.34 -13.54 -0.67
C GLY A 382 -12.17 -12.37 -1.65
N ASP A 383 -11.54 -12.59 -2.81
CA ASP A 383 -11.30 -11.52 -3.81
C ASP A 383 -12.53 -11.33 -4.71
N ALA A 384 -13.43 -10.44 -4.26
CA ALA A 384 -14.68 -10.16 -4.97
C ALA A 384 -14.46 -9.57 -6.38
N LYS A 385 -13.43 -8.74 -6.56
CA LYS A 385 -13.17 -8.03 -7.83
C LYS A 385 -12.74 -9.02 -8.91
N ASN A 386 -11.77 -9.88 -8.63
CA ASN A 386 -11.32 -10.86 -9.60
C ASN A 386 -12.35 -11.99 -9.79
N ARG A 387 -13.10 -12.35 -8.74
CA ARG A 387 -14.27 -13.25 -8.87
C ARG A 387 -15.30 -12.71 -9.88
N GLN A 388 -15.63 -11.42 -9.82
CA GLN A 388 -16.57 -10.81 -10.75
C GLN A 388 -16.05 -10.82 -12.20
N LYS A 389 -14.74 -10.59 -12.39
CA LYS A 389 -14.11 -10.75 -13.71
C LYS A 389 -14.21 -12.19 -14.23
N CYS A 390 -13.94 -13.20 -13.39
CA CYS A 390 -14.10 -14.59 -13.79
C CYS A 390 -15.54 -14.91 -14.20
N LYS A 391 -16.55 -14.39 -13.46
CA LYS A 391 -17.97 -14.53 -13.84
C LYS A 391 -18.27 -13.89 -15.19
N PHE A 392 -17.73 -12.70 -15.46
CA PHE A 392 -17.87 -12.04 -16.74
C PHE A 392 -17.28 -12.88 -17.89
N PHE A 393 -16.05 -13.37 -17.75
CA PHE A 393 -15.42 -14.20 -18.78
C PHE A 393 -16.11 -15.56 -18.96
N LEU A 394 -16.60 -16.15 -17.87
CA LEU A 394 -17.41 -17.36 -17.92
C LEU A 394 -18.70 -17.11 -18.71
N ALA A 395 -19.39 -16.01 -18.45
CA ALA A 395 -20.58 -15.60 -19.20
C ALA A 395 -20.28 -15.34 -20.68
N GLN A 396 -19.12 -14.75 -20.99
CA GLN A 396 -18.66 -14.56 -22.37
C GLN A 396 -18.37 -15.90 -23.07
N ALA A 397 -17.79 -16.88 -22.37
CA ALA A 397 -17.54 -18.20 -22.92
C ALA A 397 -18.84 -19.02 -23.10
N THR A 398 -19.86 -18.78 -22.27
CA THR A 398 -21.16 -19.44 -22.39
C THR A 398 -22.08 -18.78 -23.40
N SER A 399 -22.02 -17.46 -23.58
CA SER A 399 -22.91 -16.72 -24.48
C SER A 399 -22.91 -17.29 -25.89
N ALA A 400 -21.74 -17.69 -26.40
CA ALA A 400 -21.62 -18.24 -27.73
C ALA A 400 -22.18 -19.67 -27.90
N SER A 401 -22.37 -20.42 -26.80
CA SER A 401 -23.15 -21.67 -26.82
C SER A 401 -24.65 -21.43 -26.66
N VAL A 402 -25.06 -20.34 -26.03
CA VAL A 402 -26.47 -20.01 -25.82
C VAL A 402 -27.04 -19.24 -27.02
N PHE A 403 -26.22 -18.47 -27.75
CA PHE A 403 -26.65 -17.67 -28.89
C PHE A 403 -27.34 -18.49 -30.00
N PRO A 404 -26.84 -19.66 -30.43
CA PRO A 404 -27.57 -20.50 -31.39
C PRO A 404 -28.91 -20.99 -30.84
N LEU A 405 -28.98 -21.37 -29.57
CA LEU A 405 -30.22 -21.78 -28.91
C LEU A 405 -31.25 -20.64 -28.84
N PHE A 406 -30.78 -19.41 -28.58
CA PHE A 406 -31.63 -18.24 -28.66
C PHE A 406 -32.11 -17.98 -30.08
N MET A 407 -31.24 -18.10 -31.09
CA MET A 407 -31.63 -17.97 -32.49
C MET A 407 -32.62 -19.04 -32.95
N ASP A 408 -32.45 -20.28 -32.51
CA ASP A 408 -33.37 -21.38 -32.81
C ASP A 408 -34.71 -21.21 -32.10
N MET A 409 -34.73 -20.72 -30.85
CA MET A 409 -35.98 -20.36 -30.16
C MET A 409 -36.72 -19.20 -30.86
N ILE A 410 -36.00 -18.21 -31.39
CA ILE A 410 -36.60 -17.11 -32.15
C ILE A 410 -37.19 -17.63 -33.46
N LYS A 411 -36.45 -18.49 -34.17
CA LYS A 411 -36.89 -19.07 -35.45
C LYS A 411 -38.09 -20.02 -35.30
N THR A 412 -38.17 -20.77 -34.20
CA THR A 412 -39.26 -21.72 -33.94
C THR A 412 -40.48 -21.07 -33.29
N SER A 413 -40.40 -19.79 -32.90
CA SER A 413 -41.55 -19.12 -32.30
C SER A 413 -42.47 -18.51 -33.36
N GLU A 414 -43.71 -19.03 -33.42
CA GLU A 414 -44.77 -18.54 -34.31
C GLU A 414 -45.43 -17.23 -33.84
N SER A 415 -45.11 -16.72 -32.65
CA SER A 415 -45.75 -15.53 -32.08
C SER A 415 -44.89 -14.26 -32.16
N GLU A 416 -45.45 -13.20 -32.74
CA GLU A 416 -44.86 -11.85 -32.88
C GLU A 416 -44.38 -11.24 -31.55
N GLY A 417 -44.95 -11.71 -30.43
CA GLY A 417 -44.58 -11.27 -29.08
C GLY A 417 -43.13 -11.56 -28.69
N ASN A 418 -42.48 -12.57 -29.29
CA ASN A 418 -41.07 -12.88 -28.98
C ASN A 418 -40.09 -11.92 -29.67
N PHE A 419 -40.41 -11.46 -30.89
CA PHE A 419 -39.63 -10.41 -31.57
C PHE A 419 -39.70 -9.08 -30.80
N PHE A 420 -40.89 -8.73 -30.30
CA PHE A 420 -41.10 -7.57 -29.45
C PHE A 420 -40.26 -7.62 -28.15
N LYS A 421 -40.26 -8.78 -27.47
CA LYS A 421 -39.43 -9.01 -26.27
C LYS A 421 -37.94 -8.90 -26.57
N LEU A 422 -37.48 -9.41 -27.72
CA LEU A 422 -36.08 -9.32 -28.13
C LEU A 422 -35.65 -7.88 -28.41
N ARG A 423 -36.53 -7.08 -29.03
CA ARG A 423 -36.26 -5.67 -29.30
C ARG A 423 -36.21 -4.85 -28.01
N ARG A 424 -37.09 -5.13 -27.04
CA ARG A 424 -36.98 -4.52 -25.69
C ARG A 424 -35.74 -4.95 -24.94
N TRP A 425 -35.25 -6.16 -25.17
CA TRP A 425 -33.95 -6.56 -24.64
C TRP A 425 -32.80 -5.77 -25.28
N ASN A 426 -32.83 -5.58 -26.60
CA ASN A 426 -31.81 -4.81 -27.31
C ASN A 426 -31.84 -3.30 -26.95
N ASP A 427 -33.03 -2.70 -26.93
CA ASP A 427 -33.19 -1.24 -26.82
C ASP A 427 -33.37 -0.78 -25.37
N GLN A 428 -33.89 -1.66 -24.48
CA GLN A 428 -34.22 -1.33 -23.09
C GLN A 428 -33.55 -2.26 -22.05
N LEU A 429 -32.71 -3.20 -22.49
CA LEU A 429 -32.02 -4.19 -21.62
C LEU A 429 -32.98 -5.01 -20.74
N LYS A 430 -34.25 -5.13 -21.12
CA LYS A 430 -35.24 -5.91 -20.36
C LYS A 430 -35.07 -7.41 -20.63
N PRO A 431 -35.18 -8.30 -19.62
CA PRO A 431 -34.94 -9.72 -19.82
C PRO A 431 -36.04 -10.34 -20.69
N PHE A 432 -35.69 -10.84 -21.88
CA PHE A 432 -36.69 -11.38 -22.82
C PHE A 432 -37.25 -12.75 -22.40
N TRP A 433 -36.56 -13.45 -21.49
CA TRP A 433 -36.93 -14.78 -20.98
C TRP A 433 -37.91 -14.74 -19.80
N LEU A 434 -38.30 -13.55 -19.32
CA LEU A 434 -39.36 -13.40 -18.32
C LEU A 434 -40.72 -13.41 -19.03
N GLN A 435 -41.61 -14.32 -18.61
CA GLN A 435 -43.00 -14.33 -19.07
C GLN A 435 -43.78 -13.19 -18.39
N GLU A 436 -43.69 -11.99 -18.95
CA GLU A 436 -44.68 -10.95 -18.70
C GLU A 436 -45.89 -11.17 -19.63
N PRO A 437 -47.13 -11.12 -19.12
CA PRO A 437 -48.33 -11.16 -19.96
C PRO A 437 -48.37 -9.91 -20.85
N VAL A 438 -48.47 -10.10 -22.17
CA VAL A 438 -48.64 -9.00 -23.12
C VAL A 438 -50.10 -8.55 -23.06
N GLU A 439 -50.35 -7.33 -22.58
CA GLU A 439 -51.70 -6.75 -22.53
C GLU A 439 -52.26 -6.51 -23.95
N GLU A 440 -53.57 -6.67 -24.15
CA GLU A 440 -54.22 -6.58 -25.47
C GLU A 440 -54.00 -5.24 -26.20
N LYS A 441 -53.83 -4.12 -25.47
CA LYS A 441 -53.47 -2.83 -26.07
C LYS A 441 -52.07 -2.83 -26.70
N GLN A 442 -51.15 -3.61 -26.15
CA GLN A 442 -49.78 -3.72 -26.64
C GLN A 442 -49.68 -4.60 -27.89
N LYS A 443 -50.66 -5.49 -28.13
CA LYS A 443 -50.76 -6.27 -29.39
C LYS A 443 -51.04 -5.38 -30.60
N ASN A 444 -51.96 -4.42 -30.48
CA ASN A 444 -52.31 -3.52 -31.59
C ASN A 444 -51.18 -2.54 -31.93
N ASP A 445 -50.39 -2.12 -30.94
CA ASP A 445 -49.18 -1.30 -31.17
C ASP A 445 -48.07 -2.12 -31.87
N ILE A 446 -47.99 -3.43 -31.61
CA ILE A 446 -47.05 -4.36 -32.26
C ILE A 446 -47.43 -4.59 -33.73
N GLU A 447 -48.72 -4.79 -34.05
CA GLU A 447 -49.21 -4.93 -35.43
C GLU A 447 -48.93 -3.67 -36.26
N ASN A 448 -49.23 -2.48 -35.72
CA ASN A 448 -48.96 -1.19 -36.39
C ASN A 448 -47.46 -0.96 -36.67
N LEU A 449 -46.58 -1.37 -35.76
CA LEU A 449 -45.12 -1.24 -35.93
C LEU A 449 -44.54 -2.24 -36.94
N LEU A 450 -45.16 -3.41 -37.11
CA LEU A 450 -44.77 -4.42 -38.10
C LEU A 450 -45.23 -4.04 -39.52
N GLU A 451 -46.39 -3.39 -39.65
CA GLU A 451 -46.84 -2.77 -40.91
C GLU A 451 -45.92 -1.61 -41.36
N GLU A 452 -45.41 -0.79 -40.43
CA GLU A 452 -44.41 0.24 -40.77
C GLU A 452 -43.07 -0.35 -41.22
N TYR A 453 -42.67 -1.50 -40.67
CA TYR A 453 -41.38 -2.13 -40.98
C TYR A 453 -41.37 -2.88 -42.31
N SER A 454 -42.50 -3.52 -42.66
CA SER A 454 -42.73 -4.21 -43.93
C SER A 454 -42.91 -3.24 -45.12
N ASN A 455 -43.32 -2.00 -44.84
CA ASN A 455 -43.46 -0.94 -45.83
C ASN A 455 -42.18 -0.16 -46.12
N LYS A 456 -41.08 -0.39 -45.39
CA LYS A 456 -39.77 0.19 -45.71
C LYS A 456 -39.11 -0.53 -46.89
N PRO A 457 -38.70 0.18 -47.96
CA PRO A 457 -38.21 -0.43 -49.19
C PRO A 457 -36.94 -1.27 -48.99
N GLU A 458 -36.07 -0.91 -48.03
CA GLU A 458 -34.83 -1.63 -47.70
C GLU A 458 -35.05 -3.03 -47.10
N ASN A 459 -36.24 -3.31 -46.54
CA ASN A 459 -36.55 -4.59 -45.89
C ASN A 459 -37.25 -5.60 -46.81
N LYS A 460 -37.73 -5.17 -48.00
CA LYS A 460 -38.34 -6.08 -48.98
C LYS A 460 -37.30 -7.02 -49.61
N ASP A 461 -36.04 -6.60 -49.69
CA ASP A 461 -34.95 -7.43 -50.21
C ASP A 461 -34.45 -8.46 -49.18
N LEU A 462 -34.46 -8.13 -47.88
CA LEU A 462 -34.15 -9.09 -46.80
C LEU A 462 -35.20 -10.21 -46.69
N LEU A 463 -36.48 -9.91 -46.95
CA LEU A 463 -37.56 -10.91 -46.99
C LEU A 463 -37.47 -11.83 -48.21
N ARG A 464 -36.97 -11.35 -49.37
CA ARG A 464 -36.72 -12.19 -50.55
C ARG A 464 -35.56 -13.16 -50.39
N ILE A 465 -34.55 -12.80 -49.59
CA ILE A 465 -33.39 -13.65 -49.31
C ILE A 465 -33.71 -14.77 -48.30
N LEU A 466 -34.77 -14.62 -47.50
CA LEU A 466 -35.20 -15.61 -46.50
C LEU A 466 -36.28 -16.58 -47.00
N GLN A 467 -36.80 -16.39 -48.21
CA GLN A 467 -37.82 -17.24 -48.85
C GLN A 467 -37.28 -18.12 -50.00
N ASN A 468 -35.97 -18.10 -50.25
CA ASN A 468 -35.22 -19.07 -51.04
C ASN A 468 -34.13 -19.69 -50.15
#